data_AF-A0A285I5M6-F1
#
_entry.id   AF-A0A285I5M6-F1
#
_cell.length_a   1.000
_cell.length_b   1.000
_cell.length_c   1.000
_cell.angle_alpha   90.00
_cell.angle_beta   90.00
_cell.angle_gamma   90.00
#
_symmetry.space_group_name_H-M   'P 1'
#
loop_
_entity.id
_entity.type
_entity.pdbx_description
1 polymer ?
#
loop_
_entity_poly.entity_id
_entity_poly.type
_entity_poly.pdbx_seq_one_letter_code
_entity_poly.pdbx_strand_id
1 'polypeptide(L)'
;MTKGGIYHYFDSKEDLYYQVLEDYFTPNEIPEWLQNIELDIKALIWRGFESLEEKKKYIQDLVGSDNDDAILHYYNFLYEATRKYPEFQRAIDESDKLKIGILTAAFKKAQERGEIRQDLDPEILSFELDALLQQLSYLNFVNPGIKKDQNMFKRLFDNYWIRLKV
;
A
#
# COMPACT_ATOMS: atom_id res chain seq x y z
N MET A 1 -25.58 19.14 11.48
CA MET A 1 -25.96 19.24 10.05
C MET A 1 -27.45 19.06 9.90
N THR A 2 -28.10 19.84 9.03
CA THR A 2 -29.51 19.64 8.66
C THR A 2 -29.59 18.98 7.29
N LYS A 3 -30.69 18.27 7.00
CA LYS A 3 -30.92 17.65 5.68
C LYS A 3 -30.78 18.67 4.53
N GLY A 4 -31.31 19.89 4.71
CA GLY A 4 -31.18 20.97 3.73
C GLY A 4 -29.76 21.49 3.55
N GLY A 5 -28.92 21.46 4.60
CA GLY A 5 -27.51 21.86 4.50
C GLY A 5 -26.68 20.92 3.64
N ILE A 6 -26.98 19.62 3.60
CA ILE A 6 -26.25 18.65 2.77
C ILE A 6 -26.60 18.83 1.28
N TYR A 7 -27.88 19.00 0.95
CA TYR A 7 -28.32 19.24 -0.44
C TYR A 7 -27.92 20.62 -1.00
N HIS A 8 -27.35 21.51 -0.18
CA HIS A 8 -26.74 22.76 -0.66
C HIS A 8 -25.34 22.56 -1.24
N TYR A 9 -24.64 21.48 -0.85
CA TYR A 9 -23.28 21.16 -1.30
C TYR A 9 -23.22 19.97 -2.26
N PHE A 10 -24.25 19.11 -2.24
CA PHE A 10 -24.30 17.90 -3.05
C PHE A 10 -25.63 17.82 -3.80
N ASP A 11 -25.56 17.52 -5.09
CA ASP A 11 -26.72 17.47 -5.98
C ASP A 11 -27.61 16.26 -5.67
N SER A 12 -27.02 15.18 -5.13
CA SER A 12 -27.73 13.98 -4.70
C SER A 12 -26.94 13.18 -3.67
N LYS A 13 -27.57 12.16 -3.08
CA LYS A 13 -26.85 11.17 -2.26
C LYS A 13 -25.78 10.41 -3.05
N GLU A 14 -25.98 10.23 -4.36
CA GLU A 14 -25.01 9.55 -5.21
C GLU A 14 -23.82 10.45 -5.53
N ASP A 15 -24.05 11.75 -5.68
CA ASP A 15 -23.01 12.76 -5.85
C ASP A 15 -22.15 12.90 -4.58
N LEU A 16 -22.77 12.99 -3.40
CA LEU A 16 -22.06 12.91 -2.12
C LEU A 16 -21.23 11.63 -2.01
N TYR A 17 -21.81 10.48 -2.37
CA TYR A 17 -21.09 9.21 -2.33
C TYR A 17 -19.90 9.21 -3.30
N TYR A 18 -20.07 9.71 -4.53
CA TYR A 18 -19.00 9.80 -5.52
C TYR A 18 -17.88 10.73 -5.06
N GLN A 19 -18.18 11.91 -4.49
CA GLN A 19 -17.15 12.82 -3.99
C GLN A 19 -16.36 12.23 -2.82
N VAL A 20 -17.00 11.47 -1.93
CA VAL A 20 -16.30 10.72 -0.87
C VAL A 20 -15.40 9.63 -1.47
N LEU A 21 -15.83 8.97 -2.54
CA LEU A 21 -14.99 8.02 -3.27
C LEU A 21 -13.82 8.73 -3.96
N GLU A 22 -14.04 9.88 -4.57
CA GLU A 22 -12.96 10.65 -5.18
C GLU A 22 -11.91 11.03 -4.12
N ASP A 23 -12.31 11.59 -2.98
CA ASP A 23 -11.37 11.92 -1.90
C ASP A 23 -10.63 10.68 -1.34
N TYR A 24 -11.29 9.53 -1.25
CA TYR A 24 -10.71 8.30 -0.69
C TYR A 24 -9.77 7.58 -1.68
N PHE A 25 -10.11 7.56 -2.97
CA PHE A 25 -9.43 6.80 -4.02
C PHE A 25 -8.53 7.66 -4.90
N THR A 26 -8.45 8.97 -4.65
CA THR A 26 -7.47 9.86 -5.27
C THR A 26 -6.22 10.03 -4.40
N PRO A 27 -5.38 9.00 -4.24
CA PRO A 27 -3.96 9.22 -4.07
C PRO A 27 -3.26 8.78 -5.36
N ASN A 28 -3.07 9.74 -6.28
CA ASN A 28 -2.03 9.66 -7.31
C ASN A 28 -0.61 9.76 -6.70
N GLU A 29 -0.50 9.64 -5.39
CA GLU A 29 0.73 9.86 -4.66
C GLU A 29 1.43 8.53 -4.45
N ILE A 30 2.68 8.49 -4.89
CA ILE A 30 3.64 7.44 -4.57
C ILE A 30 3.65 7.30 -3.04
N PRO A 31 3.52 6.08 -2.48
CA PRO A 31 3.60 5.86 -1.04
C PRO A 31 4.84 6.54 -0.45
N GLU A 32 4.72 7.18 0.71
CA GLU A 32 5.81 7.98 1.32
C GLU A 32 7.14 7.21 1.39
N TRP A 33 7.08 5.91 1.72
CA TRP A 33 8.25 5.05 1.80
C TRP A 33 9.00 4.89 0.46
N LEU A 34 8.33 5.09 -0.68
CA LEU A 34 8.90 5.06 -2.03
C LEU A 34 9.34 6.42 -2.57
N GLN A 35 9.02 7.53 -1.89
CA GLN A 35 9.34 8.88 -2.39
C GLN A 35 10.86 9.20 -2.33
N ASN A 36 11.62 8.49 -1.49
CA ASN A 36 13.06 8.72 -1.30
C ASN A 36 13.92 7.63 -1.96
N ILE A 37 13.96 7.62 -3.29
CA ILE A 37 14.68 6.59 -4.09
C ILE A 37 16.21 6.68 -4.02
N GLU A 38 16.75 7.71 -3.36
CA GLU A 38 18.21 7.89 -3.20
C GLU A 38 18.81 6.99 -2.11
N LEU A 39 17.96 6.34 -1.31
CA LEU A 39 18.39 5.38 -0.29
C LEU A 39 19.10 4.17 -0.92
N ASP A 40 19.94 3.52 -0.11
CA ASP A 40 20.39 2.16 -0.42
C ASP A 40 19.17 1.20 -0.51
N ILE A 41 19.25 0.18 -1.35
CA ILE A 41 18.08 -0.68 -1.63
C ILE A 41 17.58 -1.39 -0.38
N LYS A 42 18.49 -1.71 0.53
CA LYS A 42 18.18 -2.41 1.76
C LYS A 42 17.33 -1.53 2.67
N ALA A 43 17.70 -0.26 2.84
CA ALA A 43 16.93 0.71 3.59
C ALA A 43 15.58 0.99 2.93
N LEU A 44 15.51 1.08 1.59
CA LEU A 44 14.26 1.25 0.88
C LEU A 44 13.29 0.09 1.14
N ILE A 45 13.76 -1.16 1.02
CA ILE A 45 12.96 -2.35 1.34
C ILE A 45 12.52 -2.30 2.81
N TRP A 46 13.42 -1.96 3.74
CA TRP A 46 13.09 -1.90 5.16
C TRP A 46 11.98 -0.88 5.45
N ARG A 47 12.05 0.32 4.85
CA ARG A 47 10.98 1.32 4.96
C ARG A 47 9.64 0.79 4.45
N GLY A 48 9.63 -0.03 3.40
CA GLY A 48 8.44 -0.72 2.95
C GLY A 48 7.81 -1.60 4.03
N PHE A 49 8.63 -2.35 4.78
CA PHE A 49 8.15 -3.13 5.94
C PHE A 49 7.71 -2.25 7.11
N GLU A 50 8.41 -1.15 7.41
CA GLU A 50 8.02 -0.21 8.48
C GLU A 50 6.67 0.47 8.18
N SER A 51 6.40 0.76 6.91
CA SER A 51 5.15 1.40 6.47
C SER A 51 3.89 0.55 6.72
N LEU A 52 4.03 -0.74 7.04
CA LEU A 52 2.89 -1.62 7.32
C LEU A 52 2.13 -1.21 8.59
N GLU A 53 2.82 -0.68 9.60
CA GLU A 53 2.19 -0.17 10.82
C GLU A 53 1.54 1.20 10.58
N GLU A 54 2.20 2.07 9.81
CA GLU A 54 1.65 3.37 9.41
C GLU A 54 0.37 3.20 8.58
N LYS A 55 0.39 2.28 7.63
CA LYS A 55 -0.77 1.92 6.82
C LYS A 55 -1.90 1.31 7.66
N LYS A 56 -1.57 0.49 8.65
CA LYS A 56 -2.56 -0.05 9.58
C LYS A 56 -3.28 1.07 10.33
N LYS A 57 -2.50 1.99 10.91
CA LYS A 57 -3.05 3.16 11.61
C LYS A 57 -3.88 4.04 10.69
N TYR A 58 -3.37 4.35 9.49
CA TYR A 58 -4.10 5.11 8.49
C TYR A 58 -5.48 4.52 8.19
N ILE A 59 -5.56 3.19 7.98
CA ILE A 59 -6.84 2.50 7.71
C ILE A 59 -7.78 2.57 8.93
N GLN A 60 -7.25 2.41 10.15
CA GLN A 60 -8.05 2.51 11.38
C GLN A 60 -8.62 3.92 11.57
N ASP A 61 -7.79 4.95 11.35
CA ASP A 61 -8.19 6.36 11.41
C ASP A 61 -9.25 6.70 10.35
N LEU A 62 -9.07 6.19 9.12
CA LEU A 62 -9.99 6.38 8.00
C LEU A 62 -11.36 5.73 8.21
N VAL A 63 -11.37 4.51 8.77
CA VAL A 63 -12.61 3.79 9.12
C VAL A 63 -13.22 4.34 10.41
N GLY A 64 -12.43 5.00 11.26
CA GLY A 64 -12.83 5.45 12.59
C GLY A 64 -13.00 4.28 13.58
N SER A 65 -12.17 3.24 13.45
CA SER A 65 -12.23 2.03 14.26
C SER A 65 -10.84 1.46 14.54
N ASP A 66 -10.52 1.28 15.83
CA ASP A 66 -9.28 0.61 16.28
C ASP A 66 -9.38 -0.93 16.21
N ASN A 67 -10.53 -1.47 15.82
CA ASN A 67 -10.73 -2.91 15.74
C ASN A 67 -10.08 -3.51 14.49
N ASP A 68 -9.73 -4.79 14.58
CA ASP A 68 -9.09 -5.53 13.49
C ASP A 68 -10.01 -5.73 12.26
N ASP A 69 -11.32 -5.49 12.39
CA ASP A 69 -12.27 -5.54 11.27
C ASP A 69 -12.24 -4.28 10.39
N ALA A 70 -11.50 -3.23 10.78
CA ALA A 70 -11.32 -2.01 9.99
C ALA A 70 -10.82 -2.31 8.56
N ILE A 71 -9.93 -3.29 8.40
CA ILE A 71 -9.44 -3.72 7.08
C ILE A 71 -10.55 -4.31 6.20
N LEU A 72 -11.54 -4.97 6.79
CA LEU A 72 -12.65 -5.56 6.05
C LEU A 72 -13.59 -4.47 5.55
N HIS A 73 -13.88 -3.46 6.39
CA HIS A 73 -14.65 -2.29 5.98
C HIS A 73 -13.94 -1.50 4.88
N TYR A 74 -12.62 -1.31 5.03
CA TYR A 74 -11.76 -0.68 4.02
C TYR A 74 -11.86 -1.40 2.66
N TYR A 75 -11.69 -2.73 2.64
CA TYR A 75 -11.77 -3.50 1.40
C TYR A 75 -13.19 -3.60 0.84
N ASN A 76 -14.22 -3.71 1.68
CA ASN A 76 -15.60 -3.69 1.22
C ASN A 76 -15.91 -2.39 0.47
N PHE A 77 -15.50 -1.26 1.05
CA PHE A 77 -15.62 0.04 0.40
C PHE A 77 -14.82 0.11 -0.90
N LEU A 78 -13.58 -0.41 -0.90
CA LEU A 78 -12.73 -0.58 -2.10
C LEU A 78 -13.48 -1.30 -3.23
N TYR A 79 -14.05 -2.47 -2.93
CA TYR A 79 -14.71 -3.32 -3.92
C TYR A 79 -16.04 -2.75 -4.40
N GLU A 80 -16.82 -2.11 -3.53
CA GLU A 80 -18.07 -1.46 -3.94
C GLU A 80 -17.80 -0.31 -4.93
N ALA A 81 -16.79 0.50 -4.64
CA ALA A 81 -16.37 1.60 -5.49
C ALA A 81 -15.92 1.15 -6.87
N THR A 82 -14.98 0.20 -6.94
CA THR A 82 -14.41 -0.28 -8.21
C THR A 82 -15.42 -1.03 -9.07
N ARG A 83 -16.42 -1.67 -8.46
CA ARG A 83 -17.54 -2.30 -9.18
C ARG A 83 -18.53 -1.29 -9.74
N LYS A 84 -18.78 -0.18 -9.03
CA LYS A 84 -19.74 0.85 -9.46
C LYS A 84 -19.12 1.84 -10.45
N TYR A 85 -17.83 2.16 -10.29
CA TYR A 85 -17.10 3.21 -10.99
C TYR A 85 -15.72 2.69 -11.46
N PRO A 86 -15.62 2.15 -12.70
CA PRO A 86 -14.40 1.51 -13.21
C PRO A 86 -13.15 2.41 -13.29
N GLU A 87 -13.31 3.72 -13.28
CA GLU A 87 -12.23 4.71 -13.17
C GLU A 87 -11.38 4.53 -11.91
N PHE A 88 -11.96 4.13 -10.77
CA PHE A 88 -11.18 3.89 -9.56
C PHE A 88 -10.29 2.65 -9.69
N GLN A 89 -10.75 1.60 -10.39
CA GLN A 89 -9.88 0.45 -10.69
C GLN A 89 -8.71 0.86 -11.59
N ARG A 90 -8.96 1.70 -12.60
CA ARG A 90 -7.90 2.22 -13.48
C ARG A 90 -6.87 3.04 -12.71
N ALA A 91 -7.31 3.88 -11.77
CA ALA A 91 -6.41 4.64 -10.90
C ALA A 91 -5.53 3.73 -10.03
N ILE A 92 -6.08 2.66 -9.47
CA ILE A 92 -5.32 1.63 -8.72
C ILE A 92 -4.28 0.98 -9.63
N ASP A 93 -4.68 0.54 -10.83
CA ASP A 93 -3.78 -0.11 -11.79
C ASP A 93 -2.62 0.81 -12.23
N GLU A 94 -2.88 2.11 -12.39
CA GLU A 94 -1.87 3.13 -12.72
C GLU A 94 -0.91 3.36 -11.56
N SER A 95 -1.41 3.45 -10.32
CA SER A 95 -0.60 3.54 -9.11
C SER A 95 0.29 2.32 -8.92
N ASP A 96 -0.24 1.12 -9.14
CA ASP A 96 0.54 -0.12 -9.07
C ASP A 96 1.66 -0.15 -10.11
N LYS A 97 1.37 0.20 -11.37
CA LYS A 97 2.40 0.31 -12.42
C LYS A 97 3.50 1.31 -12.05
N LEU A 98 3.14 2.45 -11.46
CA LEU A 98 4.11 3.46 -11.03
C LEU A 98 5.02 2.93 -9.92
N LYS A 99 4.46 2.29 -8.88
CA LYS A 99 5.23 1.67 -7.79
C LYS A 99 6.21 0.62 -8.31
N ILE A 100 5.74 -0.28 -9.19
CA ILE A 100 6.57 -1.32 -9.80
C ILE A 100 7.70 -0.70 -10.62
N GLY A 101 7.43 0.34 -11.40
CA GLY A 101 8.46 1.04 -12.17
C GLY A 101 9.55 1.65 -11.29
N ILE A 102 9.17 2.29 -10.18
CA ILE A 102 10.09 2.89 -9.20
C ILE A 102 10.97 1.81 -8.55
N LEU A 103 10.35 0.74 -8.04
CA LEU A 103 11.08 -0.38 -7.44
C LEU A 103 12.03 -1.05 -8.43
N THR A 104 11.60 -1.23 -9.68
CA THR A 104 12.41 -1.85 -10.74
C THR A 104 13.67 -1.03 -10.99
N ALA A 105 13.54 0.30 -11.05
CA ALA A 105 14.68 1.20 -11.20
C ALA A 105 15.63 1.14 -9.99
N ALA A 106 15.10 1.04 -8.77
CA ALA A 106 15.90 0.92 -7.55
C ALA A 106 16.68 -0.41 -7.52
N PHE A 107 16.04 -1.54 -7.86
CA PHE A 107 16.68 -2.84 -7.93
C PHE A 107 17.77 -2.92 -9.01
N LYS A 108 17.55 -2.31 -10.19
CA LYS A 108 18.58 -2.21 -11.24
C LYS A 108 19.82 -1.47 -10.75
N LYS A 109 19.65 -0.31 -10.12
CA LYS A 109 20.77 0.46 -9.53
C LYS A 109 21.50 -0.34 -8.45
N ALA A 110 20.76 -1.09 -7.64
CA ALA A 110 21.35 -1.95 -6.61
C ALA A 110 22.19 -3.09 -7.21
N GLN A 111 21.74 -3.67 -8.32
CA GLN A 111 22.52 -4.62 -9.10
C GLN A 111 23.79 -3.96 -9.64
N GLU A 112 23.70 -2.80 -10.29
CA GLU A 112 24.87 -2.08 -10.82
C GLU A 112 25.92 -1.77 -9.74
N ARG A 113 25.50 -1.54 -8.50
CA ARG A 113 26.37 -1.30 -7.33
C ARG A 113 26.87 -2.58 -6.65
N GLY A 114 26.39 -3.75 -7.06
CA GLY A 114 26.74 -5.03 -6.43
C GLY A 114 26.12 -5.24 -5.04
N GLU A 115 25.06 -4.52 -4.70
CA GLU A 115 24.34 -4.66 -3.41
C GLU A 115 23.51 -5.95 -3.37
N ILE A 116 23.01 -6.39 -4.54
CA ILE A 116 22.19 -7.60 -4.71
C ILE A 116 22.66 -8.44 -5.90
N ARG A 117 22.24 -9.70 -5.94
CA ARG A 117 22.64 -10.67 -6.98
C ARG A 117 22.17 -10.27 -8.38
N GLN A 118 23.01 -10.54 -9.39
CA GLN A 118 22.76 -10.19 -10.80
C GLN A 118 21.81 -11.16 -11.53
N ASP A 119 21.60 -12.35 -10.98
CA ASP A 119 20.75 -13.39 -11.59
C ASP A 119 19.25 -13.16 -11.35
N LEU A 120 18.90 -12.14 -10.57
CA LEU A 120 17.53 -11.80 -10.23
C LEU A 120 16.93 -10.84 -11.28
N ASP A 121 15.69 -11.09 -11.68
CA ASP A 121 14.94 -10.18 -12.54
C ASP A 121 14.37 -9.00 -11.71
N PRO A 122 14.81 -7.74 -11.96
CA PRO A 122 14.39 -6.59 -11.17
C PRO A 122 12.88 -6.30 -11.23
N GLU A 123 12.22 -6.58 -12.36
CA GLU A 123 10.79 -6.34 -12.51
C GLU A 123 9.99 -7.35 -11.68
N ILE A 124 10.37 -8.62 -11.76
CA ILE A 124 9.74 -9.70 -10.99
C ILE A 124 9.97 -9.48 -9.48
N LEU A 125 11.18 -9.09 -9.07
CA LEU A 125 11.46 -8.75 -7.66
C LEU A 125 10.58 -7.60 -7.15
N SER A 126 10.35 -6.59 -8.00
CA SER A 126 9.47 -5.46 -7.65
C SER A 126 8.05 -5.91 -7.42
N PHE A 127 7.54 -6.78 -8.28
CA PHE A 127 6.20 -7.36 -8.16
C PHE A 127 6.09 -8.24 -6.91
N GLU A 128 7.08 -9.10 -6.65
CA GLU A 128 7.10 -9.94 -5.45
C GLU A 128 7.13 -9.13 -4.16
N LEU A 129 7.92 -8.05 -4.11
CA LEU A 129 7.99 -7.18 -2.94
C LEU A 129 6.64 -6.46 -2.70
N ASP A 130 6.08 -5.84 -3.74
CA ASP A 130 4.81 -5.11 -3.60
C ASP A 130 3.68 -6.07 -3.19
N ALA A 131 3.56 -7.24 -3.84
CA ALA A 131 2.58 -8.26 -3.48
C ALA A 131 2.75 -8.76 -2.03
N LEU A 132 3.99 -8.97 -1.58
CA LEU A 132 4.28 -9.34 -0.20
C LEU A 132 3.82 -8.26 0.77
N LEU A 133 4.17 -6.99 0.53
CA LEU A 133 3.80 -5.87 1.40
C LEU A 133 2.27 -5.65 1.42
N GLN A 134 1.59 -5.79 0.28
CA GLN A 134 0.12 -5.74 0.21
C GLN A 134 -0.52 -6.83 1.08
N GLN A 135 -0.06 -8.08 0.96
CA GLN A 135 -0.60 -9.18 1.75
C GLN A 135 -0.28 -9.02 3.24
N LEU A 136 0.92 -8.57 3.59
CA LEU A 136 1.30 -8.29 4.98
C LEU A 136 0.46 -7.16 5.57
N SER A 137 0.09 -6.15 4.78
CA SER A 137 -0.84 -5.09 5.20
C SER A 137 -2.15 -5.69 5.69
N TYR A 138 -2.74 -6.62 4.93
CA TYR A 138 -3.97 -7.32 5.32
C TYR A 138 -3.75 -8.22 6.55
N LEU A 139 -2.70 -9.03 6.54
CA LEU A 139 -2.41 -9.96 7.62
C LEU A 139 -2.09 -9.27 8.95
N ASN A 140 -1.60 -8.03 8.92
CA ASN A 140 -1.37 -7.21 10.12
C ASN A 140 -2.67 -6.89 10.89
N PHE A 141 -3.83 -7.03 10.27
CA PHE A 141 -5.13 -6.92 10.93
C PHE A 141 -5.67 -8.28 11.35
N VAL A 142 -5.61 -9.27 10.47
CA VAL A 142 -6.41 -10.49 10.68
C VAL A 142 -5.64 -11.65 11.31
N ASN A 143 -4.30 -11.69 11.18
CA ASN A 143 -3.50 -12.83 11.62
C ASN A 143 -2.95 -12.62 13.04
N PRO A 144 -3.37 -13.40 14.05
CA PRO A 144 -2.89 -13.23 15.42
C PRO A 144 -1.38 -13.46 15.61
N GLY A 145 -0.78 -14.33 14.79
CA GLY A 145 0.65 -14.62 14.85
C GLY A 145 1.50 -13.44 14.36
N ILE A 146 1.02 -12.72 13.35
CA ILE A 146 1.67 -11.49 12.86
C ILE A 146 1.47 -10.36 13.87
N LYS A 147 0.23 -10.14 14.34
CA LYS A 147 -0.10 -9.06 15.30
C LYS A 147 0.66 -9.12 16.63
N LYS A 148 0.84 -10.32 17.17
CA LYS A 148 1.40 -10.49 18.52
C LYS A 148 2.93 -10.48 18.53
N ASP A 149 3.56 -10.72 17.38
CA ASP A 149 5.01 -10.76 17.27
C ASP A 149 5.55 -9.41 16.80
N GLN A 150 6.02 -8.61 17.77
CA GLN A 150 6.62 -7.29 17.54
C GLN A 150 7.84 -7.31 16.60
N ASN A 151 8.46 -8.48 16.39
CA ASN A 151 9.63 -8.62 15.52
C ASN A 151 9.31 -9.30 14.18
N MET A 152 8.04 -9.62 13.90
CA MET A 152 7.65 -10.39 12.72
C MET A 152 8.13 -9.72 11.42
N PHE A 153 7.85 -8.42 11.23
CA PHE A 153 8.26 -7.70 10.03
C PHE A 153 9.77 -7.56 9.90
N LYS A 154 10.48 -7.39 11.03
CA LYS A 154 11.94 -7.39 11.02
C LYS A 154 12.51 -8.72 10.55
N ARG A 155 11.97 -9.84 11.04
CA ARG A 155 12.40 -11.19 10.64
C ARG A 155 12.05 -11.49 9.17
N LEU A 156 10.89 -11.06 8.70
CA LEU A 156 10.49 -11.19 7.30
C LEU A 156 11.41 -10.39 6.39
N PHE A 157 11.70 -9.14 6.75
CA PHE A 157 12.69 -8.31 6.07
C PHE A 157 14.07 -8.97 6.04
N ASP A 158 14.58 -9.45 7.17
CA ASP A 158 15.92 -10.06 7.24
C ASP A 158 16.01 -11.31 6.34
N ASN A 159 14.98 -12.16 6.34
CA ASN A 159 14.91 -13.31 5.45
C ASN A 159 14.74 -12.92 3.98
N TYR A 160 13.99 -11.85 3.70
CA TYR A 160 13.86 -11.31 2.35
C TYR A 160 15.23 -10.81 1.86
N TRP A 161 15.93 -10.00 2.67
CA TRP A 161 17.24 -9.43 2.32
C TRP A 161 18.33 -10.50 2.12
N ILE A 162 18.36 -11.54 2.96
CA ILE A 162 19.33 -12.64 2.80
C ILE A 162 19.23 -13.31 1.43
N ARG A 163 18.03 -13.40 0.85
CA ARG A 163 17.83 -13.98 -0.48
C ARG A 163 18.32 -13.08 -1.62
N LEU A 164 18.47 -11.78 -1.37
CA LEU A 164 18.81 -10.80 -2.40
C LEU A 164 20.28 -10.42 -2.43
N LYS A 165 20.91 -10.27 -1.26
CA LYS A 165 22.30 -9.83 -1.16
C LYS A 165 23.27 -10.83 -1.81
N VAL A 166 24.41 -10.30 -2.27
CA VAL A 166 25.57 -11.09 -2.72
C VAL A 166 26.20 -11.85 -1.55
#